data_AF-A0A948XIP8-F1
#
_entry.id   AF-A0A948XIP8-F1
#
_cell.length_a   1.000
_cell.length_b   1.000
_cell.length_c   1.000
_cell.angle_alpha   90.00
_cell.angle_beta   90.00
_cell.angle_gamma   90.00
#
_symmetry.space_group_name_H-M   'P 1'
#
loop_
_entity.id
_entity.type
_entity.pdbx_description
1 polymer ?
#
loop_
_entity_poly.entity_id
_entity_poly.type
_entity_poly.pdbx_seq_one_letter_code
_entity_poly.pdbx_strand_id
1 'polypeptide(L)' 'MAQVAKFDELIVNGIRELSKREKEEVLNFIEFIKVKEDKLFIEYVNMRTQKAIEAKKKGKAFYSLEELQREYA' A
#
# COMPACT_ATOMS: atom_id res chain seq x y z
N MET A 1 -28.29 -3.59 -1.49
CA MET A 1 -28.02 -2.65 -0.37
C MET A 1 -28.19 -3.31 0.99
N ALA A 2 -29.34 -3.93 1.33
CA ALA A 2 -29.54 -4.59 2.63
C ALA A 2 -28.54 -5.71 2.96
N GLN A 3 -28.09 -6.47 1.96
CA GLN A 3 -27.11 -7.55 2.15
C GLN A 3 -25.69 -7.04 2.44
N VAL A 4 -25.33 -5.87 1.91
CA VAL A 4 -24.04 -5.21 2.18
C VAL A 4 -24.03 -4.66 3.61
N ALA A 5 -25.12 -4.01 4.03
CA ALA A 5 -25.25 -3.51 5.40
C ALA A 5 -25.14 -4.64 6.44
N LYS A 6 -25.78 -5.79 6.20
CA LYS A 6 -25.65 -6.97 7.08
C LYS A 6 -24.22 -7.52 7.15
N PHE A 7 -23.50 -7.45 6.03
CA PHE A 7 -22.12 -7.89 5.97
C PHE A 7 -21.18 -6.93 6.74
N ASP A 8 -21.39 -5.62 6.60
CA ASP A 8 -20.65 -4.60 7.33
C ASP A 8 -20.86 -4.72 8.85
N GLU A 9 -22.09 -5.00 9.28
CA GLU A 9 -22.39 -5.26 10.70
C GLU A 9 -21.65 -6.47 11.26
N LEU A 10 -21.56 -7.56 10.49
CA LEU A 10 -20.82 -8.76 10.91
C LEU A 10 -19.32 -8.48 11.04
N ILE A 11 -18.74 -7.69 10.13
CA ILE A 11 -17.35 -7.26 10.20
C ILE A 11 -17.12 -6.40 11.45
N VAL A 12 -17.96 -5.38 11.68
CA VAL A 12 -17.81 -4.48 12.83
C VAL A 12 -17.93 -5.24 14.15
N ASN A 13 -18.90 -6.15 14.26
CA ASN A 13 -19.08 -6.94 15.48
C ASN A 13 -17.92 -7.91 15.69
N GLY A 14 -17.46 -8.59 14.64
CA GLY A 14 -16.28 -9.46 14.73
C GLY A 14 -15.03 -8.71 15.18
N ILE A 15 -14.78 -7.50 14.66
CA ILE A 15 -13.64 -6.68 15.06
C ILE A 15 -13.77 -6.19 16.51
N ARG A 16 -14.98 -5.88 16.99
CA ARG A 16 -15.20 -5.40 18.37
C ARG A 16 -14.79 -6.42 19.42
N GLU A 17 -15.01 -7.70 19.16
CA GLU A 17 -14.73 -8.82 20.07
C GLU A 17 -13.23 -9.16 20.15
N LEU A 18 -12.42 -8.69 19.20
CA LEU A 18 -10.97 -8.94 19.18
C LEU A 18 -10.23 -8.23 20.32
N SER A 19 -9.08 -8.79 20.70
CA SER A 19 -8.12 -8.13 21.58
C SER A 19 -7.52 -6.88 20.91
N LYS A 20 -6.86 -6.03 21.70
CA LYS A 20 -6.20 -4.81 21.17
C LYS A 20 -5.17 -5.14 20.10
N ARG A 21 -4.36 -6.17 20.32
CA ARG A 21 -3.32 -6.61 19.37
C ARG A 21 -3.93 -7.07 18.05
N GLU A 22 -4.98 -7.87 18.11
CA GLU A 22 -5.67 -8.35 16.91
C GLU A 22 -6.37 -7.20 16.15
N LYS A 23 -6.89 -6.20 16.86
CA LYS A 23 -7.43 -4.97 16.23
C LYS A 23 -6.35 -4.19 15.48
N GLU A 24 -5.15 -4.07 16.06
CA GLU A 24 -3.99 -3.44 15.40
C GLU A 24 -3.59 -4.22 14.14
N GLU A 25 -3.60 -5.55 14.18
CA GLU A 25 -3.33 -6.39 13.00
C GLU A 25 -4.38 -6.22 11.90
N VAL A 26 -5.67 -6.14 12.27
CA VAL A 26 -6.76 -5.85 11.31
C VAL A 26 -6.59 -4.47 10.67
N LEU A 27 -6.24 -3.44 11.44
CA LEU A 27 -5.99 -2.10 10.91
C LEU A 27 -4.84 -2.09 9.90
N ASN A 28 -3.71 -2.71 10.26
CA ASN A 28 -2.56 -2.84 9.36
C ASN A 28 -2.93 -3.57 8.06
N PHE A 29 -3.77 -4.60 8.16
CA PHE A 29 -4.22 -5.36 6.99
C PHE A 29 -5.16 -4.55 6.08
N ILE A 30 -6.08 -3.76 6.65
CA ILE A 30 -6.93 -2.85 5.89
C ILE A 30 -6.09 -1.80 5.15
N GLU A 31 -5.09 -1.22 5.82
CA GLU A 31 -4.16 -0.28 5.20
C GLU A 31 -3.38 -0.93 4.07
N PHE A 32 -2.89 -2.15 4.27
CA PHE A 32 -2.21 -2.92 3.22
C PHE A 32 -3.10 -3.17 2.01
N ILE A 33 -4.38 -3.53 2.20
CA ILE A 33 -5.32 -3.72 1.09
C ILE A 33 -5.50 -2.40 0.33
N LYS A 34 -5.70 -1.28 1.02
CA LYS A 34 -5.85 0.04 0.40
C LYS A 34 -4.61 0.45 -0.41
N VAL A 35 -3.41 0.18 0.11
CA VAL A 35 -2.15 0.44 -0.59
C VAL A 35 -1.99 -0.48 -1.81
N LYS A 36 -2.40 -1.74 -1.72
CA LYS A 36 -2.35 -2.68 -2.85
C LYS A 36 -3.38 -2.39 -3.93
N GLU A 37 -4.53 -1.82 -3.58
CA GLU A 37 -5.54 -1.40 -4.56
C GLU A 37 -5.20 -0.08 -5.25
N ASP A 38 -4.21 0.66 -4.74
CA ASP A 38 -3.66 1.82 -5.43
C ASP A 38 -2.79 1.37 -6.61
N LYS A 39 -3.46 1.05 -7.73
CA LYS A 39 -2.83 0.72 -9.01
C LYS A 39 -1.80 1.79 -9.41
N LEU A 40 -2.03 3.06 -9.09
CA LEU A 40 -1.10 4.14 -9.41
C LEU A 40 0.18 4.03 -8.59
N PHE A 41 0.10 3.61 -7.33
CA PHE A 41 1.27 3.35 -6.50
C PHE A 41 2.08 2.15 -7.01
N ILE A 42 1.41 1.05 -7.39
CA ILE A 42 2.07 -0.13 -7.97
C ILE A 42 2.74 0.23 -9.30
N GLU A 43 2.04 0.96 -10.18
CA GLU A 43 2.57 1.43 -11.46
C GLU A 43 3.75 2.37 -11.26
N TYR A 44 3.69 3.27 -10.28
CA TYR A 44 4.79 4.16 -9.92
C TYR A 44 6.03 3.40 -9.46
N VAL A 45 5.89 2.46 -8.54
CA VAL A 45 7.01 1.62 -8.04
C VAL A 45 7.63 0.80 -9.17
N ASN A 46 6.79 0.20 -10.03
CA ASN A 46 7.26 -0.58 -11.17
C ASN A 46 8.01 0.31 -12.19
N MET A 47 7.47 1.50 -12.50
CA MET A 47 8.13 2.48 -13.37
C MET A 47 9.50 2.91 -12.80
N ARG A 48 9.59 3.26 -11.50
CA ARG A 48 10.87 3.65 -10.86
C ARG A 48 11.88 2.50 -10.92
N THR A 49 11.43 1.28 -10.66
CA THR A 49 12.28 0.08 -10.68
C THR A 49 12.85 -0.17 -12.08
N GLN A 50 12.03 -0.07 -13.14
CA GLN A 50 12.51 -0.21 -14.51
C GLN A 50 13.51 0.88 -14.89
N LYS A 51 13.22 2.15 -14.55
CA LYS A 51 14.14 3.28 -14.78
C LYS A 51 15.49 3.08 -14.08
N ALA A 52 15.50 2.55 -12.86
CA ALA A 52 16.72 2.26 -12.11
C ALA A 52 17.53 1.11 -12.75
N ILE A 53 16.86 0.04 -13.21
CA ILE A 53 17.51 -1.06 -13.92
C ILE A 53 18.14 -0.59 -15.24
N GLU A 54 17.43 0.26 -16.00
CA GLU A 54 17.97 0.83 -17.25
C GLU A 54 19.14 1.79 -17.01
N ALA A 55 19.08 2.62 -15.97
CA ALA A 55 20.17 3.50 -15.58
C ALA A 55 21.43 2.71 -15.20
N LYS A 56 21.27 1.62 -14.44
CA LYS A 56 22.33 0.66 -14.11
C LYS A 56 22.97 0.06 -15.36
N LYS A 57 22.16 -0.41 -16.32
CA LYS A 57 22.64 -0.99 -17.59
C LYS A 57 23.42 0.02 -18.44
N LYS A 58 23.12 1.32 -18.31
CA LYS A 58 23.77 2.42 -19.02
C LYS A 58 24.97 3.02 -18.26
N GLY A 59 25.37 2.43 -17.13
CA GLY A 59 26.47 2.94 -16.28
C GLY A 59 26.18 4.29 -15.63
N LYS A 60 24.90 4.71 -15.57
CA LYS A 60 24.50 5.98 -14.95
C LYS A 60 24.35 5.78 -13.43
N ALA A 61 24.68 6.83 -12.68
CA ALA A 61 24.51 6.85 -11.23
C ALA A 61 23.03 6.68 -10.85
N PHE A 62 22.79 5.97 -9.74
CA PHE A 62 21.45 5.87 -9.15
C PHE A 62 21.10 7.19 -8.47
N TYR A 63 19.83 7.57 -8.56
CA TYR A 63 19.29 8.63 -7.72
C TYR A 63 19.30 8.19 -6.26
N SER A 64 19.72 9.07 -5.35
CA SER A 64 19.63 8.83 -3.91
C SER A 64 18.17 8.81 -3.47
N LEU A 65 17.91 8.20 -2.31
CA LEU A 65 16.56 8.17 -1.73
C LEU A 65 16.01 9.58 -1.49
N GLU A 66 16.85 10.55 -1.09
CA GLU A 66 16.42 11.94 -0.95
C GLU A 66 16.03 12.59 -2.29
N GLU A 67 16.73 12.27 -3.38
CA GLU A 67 16.39 12.79 -4.72
C GLU A 67 15.04 12.27 -5.19
N LEU A 68 14.75 11.00 -4.90
CA LEU A 68 13.44 10.38 -5.17
C LEU A 68 12.31 11.06 -4.39
N GLN A 69 12.54 11.40 -3.13
CA GLN A 69 11.54 11.98 -2.25
C GLN A 69 11.19 13.43 -2.64
N ARG A 70 12.14 14.21 -3.12
CA ARG A 70 11.88 15.57 -3.63
C ARG A 70 11.08 15.61 -4.93
N GLU A 71 11.17 14.57 -5.75
CA GLU A 71 10.47 14.51 -7.04
C GLU A 71 8.98 14.15 -6.88
N TYR A 72 8.61 13.55 -5.74
CA TYR A 72 7.23 13.15 -5.44
C TYR A 72 6.45 14.20 -4.63
N ALA A 73 7.15 15.05 -3.86
CA ALA A 73 6.58 16.14 -3.08
C ALA A 73 6.20 17.35 -3.95
#